data_AF-A0A538CLZ8-F1
#
_entry.id   AF-A0A538CLZ8-F1
#
_cell.length_a   1.000
_cell.length_b   1.000
_cell.length_c   1.000
_cell.angle_alpha   90.00
_cell.angle_beta   90.00
_cell.angle_gamma   90.00
#
_symmetry.space_group_name_H-M   'P 1'
#
loop_
_entity.id
_entity.type
_entity.pdbx_description
1 polymer ?
#
loop_
_entity_poly.entity_id
_entity_poly.type
_entity_poly.pdbx_seq_one_letter_code
_entity_poly.pdbx_strand_id
1 'polypeptide(L)' 'MAADIQTGDLVRLRTASGNAFAIVRGSRLGRVVVERCDGKPQGPVILRDVLEVYKSAGRPTSGPDTEQLRPSAQLKLLP' A
#
# COMPACT_ATOMS: atom_id res chain seq x y z
N MET A 1 -19.04 9.34 -1.09
CA MET A 1 -19.12 8.21 -2.05
C MET A 1 -18.17 7.14 -1.55
N ALA A 2 -18.64 5.93 -1.24
CA ALA A 2 -17.76 4.86 -0.77
C ALA A 2 -16.90 4.38 -1.94
N ALA A 3 -15.58 4.26 -1.75
CA ALA A 3 -14.70 3.73 -2.77
C ALA A 3 -14.98 2.23 -2.94
N ASP A 4 -15.22 1.79 -4.17
CA ASP A 4 -15.38 0.38 -4.50
C ASP A 4 -14.04 -0.37 -4.28
N ILE A 5 -14.08 -1.52 -3.61
CA ILE A 5 -12.90 -2.33 -3.29
C ILE A 5 -12.85 -3.53 -4.23
N GLN A 6 -11.74 -3.66 -4.96
CA GLN A 6 -11.53 -4.66 -5.99
C GLN A 6 -10.30 -5.50 -5.69
N THR A 7 -10.27 -6.73 -6.21
CA THR A 7 -9.09 -7.58 -6.12
C THR A 7 -7.90 -6.91 -6.80
N GLY A 8 -6.75 -6.91 -6.12
CA GLY A 8 -5.52 -6.24 -6.56
C GLY A 8 -5.35 -4.82 -6.01
N ASP A 9 -6.38 -4.22 -5.42
CA ASP A 9 -6.23 -2.93 -4.75
C ASP A 9 -5.27 -3.04 -3.56
N LEU A 10 -4.49 -1.99 -3.35
CA LEU A 10 -3.72 -1.82 -2.13
C LEU A 10 -4.58 -1.09 -1.11
N VAL A 11 -4.63 -1.57 0.12
CA VAL A 11 -5.42 -0.97 1.19
C VAL A 11 -4.56 -0.67 2.41
N ARG A 12 -4.87 0.43 3.10
CA ARG A 12 -4.34 0.70 4.44
C ARG A 12 -5.36 0.21 5.46
N LEU A 13 -4.92 -0.65 6.35
CA LEU A 13 -5.76 -1.34 7.33
C LEU A 13 -5.40 -0.90 8.74
N ARG A 14 -6.42 -0.82 9.60
CA ARG A 14 -6.24 -0.81 11.06
C ARG A 14 -6.07 -2.24 11.54
N THR A 15 -5.01 -2.50 12.29
CA THR A 15 -4.72 -3.81 12.90
C THR A 15 -4.42 -3.64 14.38
N ALA A 16 -4.35 -4.76 15.13
CA ALA A 16 -4.02 -4.72 16.56
C ALA A 16 -2.62 -4.13 16.86
N SER A 17 -1.68 -4.25 15.92
CA SER A 17 -0.31 -3.73 16.02
C SER A 17 -0.12 -2.36 15.37
N GLY A 18 -1.21 -1.67 15.02
CA GLY A 18 -1.20 -0.37 14.33
C GLY A 18 -1.67 -0.50 12.89
N ASN A 19 -1.19 0.40 12.02
CA ASN A 19 -1.62 0.42 10.62
C ASN A 19 -0.73 -0.47 9.75
N ALA A 20 -1.31 -1.13 8.75
CA ALA A 20 -0.60 -1.97 7.81
C ALA A 20 -1.10 -1.78 6.38
N PHE A 21 -0.24 -2.01 5.40
CA PHE A 21 -0.62 -2.08 4.00
C PHE A 21 -0.84 -3.53 3.59
N ALA A 22 -1.87 -3.77 2.78
CA ALA A 22 -2.20 -5.10 2.29
C ALA A 22 -2.82 -5.06 0.90
N ILE A 23 -2.66 -6.13 0.14
CA ILE A 23 -3.27 -6.31 -1.19
C ILE A 23 -4.57 -7.08 -1.03
N VAL A 24 -5.65 -6.59 -1.62
CA VAL A 24 -6.94 -7.29 -1.65
C VAL A 24 -6.83 -8.52 -2.55
N ARG A 25 -7.16 -9.69 -2.01
CA ARG A 25 -7.20 -10.97 -2.74
C ARG A 25 -8.62 -11.41 -3.10
N GLY A 26 -9.62 -10.88 -2.42
CA GLY A 26 -11.03 -11.13 -2.71
C GLY A 26 -11.92 -10.85 -1.52
N SER A 27 -13.09 -11.49 -1.48
CA SER A 27 -14.02 -11.39 -0.36
C SER A 27 -14.58 -12.77 0.01
N ARG A 28 -14.90 -12.95 1.30
CA ARG A 28 -15.52 -14.15 1.84
C ARG A 28 -16.43 -13.78 3.00
N LEU A 29 -17.70 -14.19 2.95
CA LEU A 29 -18.70 -13.96 4.01
C LEU A 29 -18.80 -12.48 4.44
N GLY A 30 -18.82 -11.56 3.47
CA GLY A 30 -18.90 -10.12 3.73
C GLY A 30 -17.62 -9.49 4.31
N ARG A 31 -16.50 -10.22 4.32
CA ARG A 31 -15.19 -9.73 4.74
C ARG A 31 -14.21 -9.70 3.58
N VAL A 32 -13.27 -8.77 3.61
CA VAL A 32 -12.22 -8.61 2.61
C VAL A 32 -11.06 -9.53 2.97
N VAL A 33 -10.67 -10.41 2.05
CA VAL A 33 -9.48 -11.23 2.19
C VAL A 33 -8.29 -10.44 1.66
N VAL A 34 -7.23 -10.32 2.46
CA VAL A 34 -6.07 -9.50 2.16
C VAL A 34 -4.78 -10.25 2.43
N GLU A 35 -3.71 -9.86 1.75
CA GLU A 35 -2.35 -10.31 2.00
C GLU A 35 -1.50 -9.11 2.39
N ARG A 36 -0.91 -9.13 3.59
CA ARG A 36 -0.13 -7.99 4.08
C ARG A 36 1.19 -7.86 3.34
N CYS A 37 1.56 -6.62 3.02
CA CYS A 37 2.83 -6.30 2.36
C CYS A 37 4.05 -6.55 3.25
N ASP A 38 3.88 -6.65 4.57
CA ASP A 38 4.93 -7.01 5.53
C ASP A 38 5.06 -8.53 5.76
N GLY A 39 4.34 -9.35 5.00
CA GLY A 39 4.39 -10.82 5.06
C GLY A 39 3.73 -11.44 6.28
N LYS A 40 3.17 -10.65 7.21
CA LYS A 40 2.49 -11.18 8.39
C LYS A 40 1.12 -11.76 8.02
N PRO A 41 0.68 -12.82 8.72
CA PRO A 41 -0.65 -13.38 8.48
C PRO A 41 -1.74 -12.37 8.85
N GLN A 42 -2.81 -12.35 8.07
CA GLN A 42 -3.98 -11.51 8.30
C GLN A 42 -5.24 -12.29 7.91
N GLY A 43 -6.17 -12.43 8.85
CA GLY A 43 -7.47 -13.02 8.57
C GLY A 43 -8.37 -12.08 7.76
N PRO A 44 -9.54 -12.55 7.31
CA PRO A 44 -10.52 -11.71 6.61
C PRO A 44 -10.91 -10.49 7.45
N VAL A 45 -10.85 -9.32 6.81
CA VAL A 45 -10.98 -7.99 7.43
C VAL A 45 -12.38 -7.43 7.21
N ILE A 46 -12.93 -6.75 8.22
CA ILE A 46 -14.20 -6.03 8.07
C ILE A 46 -13.96 -4.70 7.37
N LEU A 47 -14.92 -4.23 6.57
CA LEU A 47 -14.78 -2.98 5.80
C LEU A 47 -14.45 -1.76 6.67
N ARG A 48 -14.93 -1.72 7.92
CA ARG A 48 -14.65 -0.63 8.86
C ARG A 48 -13.16 -0.49 9.21
N ASP A 49 -12.40 -1.58 9.11
CA ASP A 49 -10.96 -1.56 9.41
C ASP A 49 -10.13 -1.16 8.18
N VAL A 50 -10.76 -1.00 7.01
CA VAL A 50 -10.13 -0.42 5.82
C VAL A 50 -10.17 1.10 5.95
N LEU A 51 -9.01 1.71 6.14
CA LEU A 51 -8.85 3.15 6.31
C LEU A 51 -8.81 3.88 4.97
N GLU A 52 -8.05 3.34 4.02
CA GLU A 52 -7.83 3.91 2.69
C GLU A 52 -7.72 2.81 1.63
N VAL A 53 -8.12 3.14 0.41
CA VAL A 53 -7.99 2.28 -0.77
C VAL A 53 -7.16 3.01 -1.81
N TYR A 54 -6.08 2.38 -2.24
CA TYR A 54 -5.14 2.87 -3.24
C TYR A 54 -5.37 2.09 -4.53
N LYS A 55 -5.75 2.83 -5.57
CA LYS A 55 -6.00 2.30 -6.90
C LYS A 55 -4.74 2.35 -7.75
N SER A 56 -4.64 1.45 -8.72
CA SER A 56 -3.59 1.52 -9.74
C SER A 56 -3.72 2.84 -10.49
N ALA A 57 -2.64 3.63 -10.50
CA ALA A 57 -2.56 4.88 -11.26
C ALA A 57 -2.29 4.65 -12.76
N GLY A 58 -2.18 3.40 -13.20
CA GLY A 58 -1.77 3.05 -14.56
C GLY A 58 -0.25 3.12 -14.75
N ARG A 59 0.18 3.03 -16.01
CA ARG A 59 1.61 3.10 -16.35
C ARG A 59 2.06 4.56 -16.30
N PRO A 60 3.20 4.88 -15.67
CA PRO A 60 3.79 6.22 -15.76
C PRO A 60 4.01 6.59 -17.23
N THR A 61 3.45 7.72 -17.65
CA THR A 61 3.64 8.29 -19.00
C THR A 61 4.88 9.17 -19.09
N SER A 62 5.38 9.61 -17.94
CA SER A 62 6.60 10.42 -17.78
C SER A 62 7.32 10.01 -16.50
N GLY A 63 8.61 10.33 -16.42
CA GLY A 63 9.39 10.17 -15.19
C GLY A 63 8.96 11.17 -14.11
N PRO A 64 9.37 10.96 -12.85
CA PRO A 64 9.18 11.96 -11.81
C PRO A 64 9.92 13.25 -12.17
N ASP A 65 9.37 14.40 -11.78
CA ASP A 65 10.13 15.65 -11.79
C ASP A 65 11.26 15.53 -10.76
N THR A 66 12.45 15.19 -11.23
CA THR A 66 13.61 15.01 -10.37
C THR A 66 14.31 16.34 -10.14
N GLU A 67 14.42 16.76 -8.88
CA GLU A 67 15.37 17.81 -8.49
C GLU A 67 16.78 17.24 -8.38
N GLN A 68 17.78 17.99 -8.83
CA GLN A 68 19.18 17.59 -8.69
C GLN A 68 19.60 17.69 -7.21
N LEU A 69 19.64 16.55 -6.52
CA LEU A 69 20.11 16.50 -5.14
C LEU A 69 21.63 16.73 -5.09
N ARG A 70 22.08 17.45 -4.06
CA ARG A 70 23.51 17.59 -3.75
C ARG A 70 24.08 16.21 -3.39
N PRO A 71 25.35 15.91 -3.75
CA PRO A 71 25.99 14.65 -3.37
C PRO A 71 25.92 14.43 -1.86
N SER A 72 25.51 13.23 -1.45
CA SER A 72 25.51 12.83 -0.04
C SER A 72 26.96 12.70 0.45
N ALA A 73 27.17 12.81 1.76
CA ALA A 73 28.52 12.68 2.35
C ALA A 73 29.18 11.32 2.02
N GLN A 74 28.38 10.29 1.73
CA GLN A 74 28.84 8.95 1.33
C GLN A 74 29.46 8.91 -0.08
N LEU A 75 29.13 9.87 -0.94
CA LEU A 75 29.70 10.02 -2.29
C LEU A 75 30.89 10.98 -2.34
N LYS A 76 31.20 11.65 -1.22
CA LYS A 76 32.48 12.34 -1.06
C LYS A 76 33.51 11.29 -0.65
N LEU A 77 34.00 10.52 -1.61
CA LEU A 77 35.30 9.88 -1.47
C LEU A 77 36.31 11.02 -1.23
N LEU A 78 36.65 11.24 0.04
CA LEU A 78 37.76 12.10 0.39
C LEU A 78 39.04 11.43 -0.16
N PRO A 79 39.96 12.22 -0.76
CA PRO A 79 41.23 11.70 -1.26
C PRO A 79 42.08 11.05 -0.16
#